data_AF-A0A699QQJ8-F1
#
_entry.id   AF-A0A699QQJ8-F1
#
_cell.length_a   1.000
_cell.length_b   1.000
_cell.length_c   1.000
_cell.angle_alpha   90.00
_cell.angle_beta   90.00
_cell.angle_gamma   90.00
#
_symmetry.space_group_name_H-M   'P 1'
#
loop_
_entity.id
_entity.type
_entity.pdbx_description
1 polymer ?
#
loop_
_entity_poly.entity_id
_entity_poly.type
_entity_poly.pdbx_seq_one_letter_code
_entity_poly.pdbx_strand_id
1 'polypeptide(L)'
;IAPVAIIDRQLPFEYTITSRSTDVVVLAYPVQNMNHSAFRSMFKREKLSENNFNDWFRQLNLLLIVEKKMYVIEQPLPTAPVVDSATNVLAEWNVIYDAYNEVACLIFGSMTPELHMQFENSSPYDMIKVLKSMFEKQAGVERFDLIQTLYACKQEEGKPEHMFYR
;
A
#
# COMPACT_ATOMS: atom_id res chain seq x y z
N ILE A 1 9.11 24.45 -39.94
CA ILE A 1 8.91 23.09 -39.40
C ILE A 1 9.98 22.91 -38.34
N ALA A 2 9.63 23.08 -37.06
CA ALA A 2 10.55 22.92 -35.93
C ALA A 2 10.49 21.47 -35.43
N PRO A 3 11.60 20.90 -34.90
CA PRO A 3 11.64 19.49 -34.56
C PRO A 3 10.86 19.21 -33.27
N VAL A 4 10.08 18.13 -33.32
CA VAL A 4 9.35 17.52 -32.22
C VAL A 4 10.36 16.92 -31.24
N ALA A 5 10.42 17.44 -30.02
CA ALA A 5 11.15 16.80 -28.93
C ALA A 5 10.31 15.62 -28.43
N ILE A 6 10.68 14.42 -28.88
CA ILE A 6 10.26 13.16 -28.27
C ILE A 6 10.98 13.11 -26.92
N ILE A 7 10.25 13.39 -25.84
CA ILE A 7 10.76 13.19 -24.48
C ILE A 7 10.66 11.69 -24.21
N ASP A 8 11.81 11.05 -24.36
CA ASP A 8 12.08 9.68 -23.98
C ASP A 8 11.73 9.47 -22.49
N ARG A 9 10.92 8.46 -22.21
CA ARG A 9 10.49 8.07 -20.86
C ARG A 9 11.65 7.35 -20.18
N GLN A 10 12.60 8.12 -19.64
CA GLN A 10 13.65 7.58 -18.78
C GLN A 10 13.13 7.47 -17.33
N LEU A 11 13.21 6.26 -16.77
CA LEU A 11 12.85 5.86 -15.40
C LEU A 11 13.45 6.78 -14.32
N PRO A 12 12.76 7.05 -13.20
CA PRO A 12 13.25 7.98 -12.18
C PRO A 12 13.96 7.22 -11.05
N PHE A 13 15.24 6.91 -11.20
CA PHE A 13 16.09 6.61 -10.05
C PHE A 13 17.49 7.14 -10.29
N GLU A 14 17.76 8.40 -9.93
CA GLU A 14 19.03 8.80 -9.35
C GLU A 14 18.80 9.94 -8.34
N TYR A 15 19.24 9.73 -7.10
CA TYR A 15 19.27 10.74 -6.05
C TYR A 15 20.72 11.13 -5.81
N THR A 16 21.08 12.38 -6.11
CA THR A 16 22.38 12.95 -5.76
C THR A 16 22.17 13.96 -4.65
N ILE A 17 22.62 13.61 -3.44
CA ILE A 17 22.63 14.51 -2.28
C ILE A 17 23.91 15.33 -2.32
N THR A 18 23.78 16.65 -2.50
CA THR A 18 24.87 17.60 -2.24
C THR A 18 24.36 18.75 -1.39
N SER A 19 24.63 18.66 -0.09
CA SER A 19 24.44 19.75 0.87
C SER A 19 25.48 20.84 0.66
N ARG A 20 25.05 22.12 0.58
CA ARG A 20 25.83 23.27 1.04
C ARG A 20 24.93 24.31 1.72
N SER A 21 25.30 24.59 2.97
CA SER A 21 24.85 25.64 3.90
C SER A 21 24.95 27.06 3.27
N THR A 22 24.11 28.06 3.59
CA THR A 22 24.27 28.98 4.76
C THR A 22 23.00 29.84 4.98
N ASP A 23 22.50 29.81 6.23
CA ASP A 23 21.76 30.78 7.08
C ASP A 23 20.79 31.86 6.54
N VAL A 24 19.52 31.82 7.01
CA VAL A 24 18.81 32.93 7.67
C VAL A 24 17.82 32.35 8.71
N VAL A 25 17.90 32.88 9.94
CA VAL A 25 17.10 32.52 11.12
C VAL A 25 15.63 32.93 10.95
N VAL A 26 14.72 31.95 10.98
CA VAL A 26 13.37 32.10 11.52
C VAL A 26 13.18 30.98 12.54
N LEU A 27 13.14 31.34 13.82
CA LEU A 27 12.81 30.45 14.93
C LEU A 27 11.31 30.14 14.93
N ALA A 28 10.88 29.42 13.90
CA ALA A 28 9.78 28.50 14.04
C ALA A 28 10.44 27.14 14.01
N TYR A 29 10.54 26.46 15.15
CA TYR A 29 10.71 25.02 15.08
C TYR A 29 9.47 24.52 14.33
N PRO A 30 9.55 24.04 13.07
CA PRO A 30 8.51 23.14 12.64
C PRO A 30 8.53 22.03 13.68
N VAL A 31 7.36 21.65 14.20
CA VAL A 31 7.22 20.35 14.85
C VAL A 31 7.70 19.37 13.79
N GLN A 32 9.00 19.04 13.85
CA GLN A 32 9.64 18.14 12.92
C GLN A 32 8.86 16.86 13.10
N ASN A 33 8.17 16.50 12.02
CA ASN A 33 7.31 15.34 11.88
C ASN A 33 8.17 14.08 12.09
N MET A 34 8.51 13.80 13.36
CA MET A 34 9.25 12.60 13.78
C MET A 34 8.49 11.32 13.40
N ASN A 35 7.21 11.45 13.05
CA ASN A 35 6.33 10.34 12.72
C ASN A 35 6.45 9.94 11.24
N HIS A 36 6.49 10.87 10.28
CA HIS A 36 6.44 10.48 8.86
C HIS A 36 7.63 9.63 8.42
N SER A 37 8.85 9.94 8.88
CA SER A 37 10.04 9.15 8.57
C SER A 37 10.01 7.76 9.24
N ALA A 38 9.61 7.69 10.51
CA ALA A 38 9.56 6.44 11.27
C ALA A 38 8.50 5.49 10.70
N PHE A 39 7.28 6.00 10.44
CA PHE A 39 6.21 5.22 9.82
C PHE A 39 6.58 4.76 8.40
N ARG A 40 7.16 5.64 7.57
CA ARG A 40 7.64 5.23 6.23
C ARG A 40 8.72 4.15 6.30
N SER A 41 9.58 4.21 7.31
CA SER A 41 10.62 3.20 7.55
C SER A 41 10.05 1.89 8.07
N MET A 42 8.99 1.95 8.88
CA MET A 42 8.25 0.79 9.36
C MET A 42 7.57 0.05 8.20
N PHE A 43 6.86 0.75 7.30
CA PHE A 43 6.27 0.13 6.10
C PHE A 43 7.29 -0.48 5.16
N LYS A 44 8.54 -0.02 5.14
CA LYS A 44 9.62 -0.67 4.37
C LYS A 44 10.12 -1.95 5.02
N ARG A 45 10.07 -2.05 6.35
CA ARG A 45 10.59 -3.18 7.14
C ARG A 45 9.56 -4.28 7.31
N GLU A 46 8.33 -3.90 7.63
CA GLU A 46 7.25 -4.84 7.85
C GLU A 46 6.70 -5.30 6.50
N LYS A 47 6.91 -6.58 6.20
CA LYS A 47 6.37 -7.17 4.99
C LYS A 47 4.91 -7.54 5.19
N LEU A 48 4.10 -7.14 4.24
CA LEU A 48 2.70 -7.48 4.16
C LEU A 48 2.58 -8.98 3.97
N SER A 49 1.88 -9.60 4.89
CA SER A 49 1.51 -11.00 4.90
C SER A 49 0.03 -11.09 5.18
N GLU A 50 -0.53 -12.28 5.01
CA GLU A 50 -1.93 -12.51 5.33
C GLU A 50 -2.25 -12.25 6.81
N ASN A 51 -1.39 -12.73 7.70
CA ASN A 51 -1.65 -12.71 9.14
C ASN A 51 -1.58 -11.31 9.75
N ASN A 52 -0.86 -10.36 9.11
CA ASN A 52 -0.72 -8.99 9.61
C ASN A 52 -1.49 -7.94 8.80
N PHE A 53 -2.29 -8.33 7.79
CA PHE A 53 -3.01 -7.38 6.93
C PHE A 53 -3.87 -6.39 7.73
N ASN A 54 -4.63 -6.88 8.72
CA ASN A 54 -5.51 -6.03 9.51
C ASN A 54 -4.74 -4.97 10.32
N ASP A 55 -3.62 -5.36 10.92
CA ASP A 55 -2.79 -4.45 11.71
C ASP A 55 -2.05 -3.47 10.81
N TRP A 56 -1.48 -3.95 9.70
CA TRP A 56 -0.89 -3.13 8.67
C TRP A 56 -1.88 -2.10 8.12
N PHE A 57 -3.12 -2.51 7.81
CA PHE A 57 -4.16 -1.64 7.28
C PHE A 57 -4.60 -0.60 8.31
N ARG A 58 -4.69 -0.96 9.59
CA ARG A 58 -4.94 0.02 10.68
C ARG A 58 -3.82 1.04 10.78
N GLN A 59 -2.57 0.61 10.72
CA GLN A 59 -1.41 1.50 10.75
C GLN A 59 -1.39 2.45 9.55
N LEU A 60 -1.77 1.96 8.36
CA LEU A 60 -1.87 2.77 7.16
C LEU A 60 -2.96 3.84 7.32
N ASN A 61 -4.15 3.45 7.77
CA ASN A 61 -5.26 4.40 8.00
C ASN A 61 -4.87 5.51 8.99
N LEU A 62 -4.20 5.17 10.10
CA LEU A 62 -3.74 6.16 11.07
C LEU A 62 -2.77 7.16 10.43
N LEU A 63 -1.81 6.68 9.64
CA LEU A 63 -0.88 7.54 8.92
C LEU A 63 -1.61 8.46 7.93
N LEU A 64 -2.54 7.92 7.13
CA LEU A 64 -3.28 8.69 6.14
C LEU A 64 -4.23 9.72 6.78
N ILE A 65 -4.78 9.44 7.96
CA ILE A 65 -5.58 10.41 8.72
C ILE A 65 -4.69 11.58 9.18
N VAL A 66 -3.51 11.28 9.74
CA VAL A 66 -2.56 12.32 10.21
C VAL A 66 -2.07 13.18 9.04
N GLU A 67 -1.77 12.57 7.90
CA GLU A 67 -1.31 13.25 6.68
C GLU A 67 -2.45 13.85 5.84
N LYS A 68 -3.71 13.71 6.28
CA LYS A 68 -4.93 14.18 5.59
C LYS A 68 -5.09 13.64 4.16
N LYS A 69 -4.65 12.40 3.94
CA LYS A 69 -4.64 11.70 2.65
C LYS A 69 -5.57 10.48 2.61
N MET A 70 -6.52 10.38 3.54
CA MET A 70 -7.47 9.26 3.59
C MET A 70 -8.23 9.05 2.27
N TYR A 71 -8.56 10.15 1.59
CA TYR A 71 -9.25 10.14 0.29
C TYR A 71 -8.53 9.29 -0.78
N VAL A 72 -7.20 9.14 -0.69
CA VAL A 72 -6.37 8.42 -1.67
C VAL A 72 -6.71 6.93 -1.75
N ILE A 73 -7.17 6.33 -0.64
CA ILE A 73 -7.55 4.91 -0.58
C ILE A 73 -9.07 4.69 -0.58
N GLU A 74 -9.86 5.77 -0.51
CA GLU A 74 -11.32 5.73 -0.50
C GLU A 74 -11.92 6.03 -1.88
N GLN A 75 -11.19 6.74 -2.73
CA GLN A 75 -11.67 7.21 -4.02
C GLN A 75 -10.69 6.86 -5.15
N PRO A 76 -11.18 6.58 -6.37
CA PRO A 76 -10.31 6.41 -7.52
C PRO A 76 -9.56 7.70 -7.84
N LEU A 77 -8.37 7.58 -8.44
CA LEU A 77 -7.61 8.73 -8.91
C LEU A 77 -8.45 9.54 -9.91
N PRO A 78 -8.61 10.86 -9.73
CA PRO A 78 -9.33 11.70 -10.68
C PRO A 78 -8.67 11.69 -12.07
N THR A 79 -9.51 11.76 -13.11
CA THR A 79 -9.04 11.83 -14.50
C THR A 79 -8.06 12.98 -14.71
N ALA A 80 -6.99 12.70 -15.44
CA ALA A 80 -6.01 13.73 -15.79
C ALA A 80 -6.66 14.88 -16.58
N PRO A 81 -6.33 16.14 -16.26
CA PRO A 81 -6.78 17.30 -17.01
C PRO A 81 -6.23 17.28 -18.44
N VAL A 82 -6.92 17.97 -19.35
CA VAL A 82 -6.47 18.15 -20.75
C VAL A 82 -5.26 19.08 -20.77
N VAL A 83 -4.35 18.90 -21.73
CA VAL A 83 -3.10 19.69 -21.87
C VAL A 83 -3.35 21.21 -21.88
N ASP A 84 -4.48 21.66 -22.43
CA ASP A 84 -4.84 23.08 -22.54
C ASP A 84 -5.63 23.60 -21.31
N SER A 85 -5.65 22.84 -20.21
CA SER A 85 -6.33 23.26 -18.98
C SER A 85 -5.63 24.46 -18.34
N ALA A 86 -6.40 25.25 -17.59
CA ALA A 86 -5.85 26.38 -16.85
C ALA A 86 -4.76 25.93 -15.86
N THR A 87 -3.75 26.79 -15.65
CA THR A 87 -2.57 26.47 -14.82
C THR A 87 -2.94 26.05 -13.39
N ASN A 88 -3.96 26.67 -12.80
CA ASN A 88 -4.44 26.31 -11.47
C ASN A 88 -5.03 24.89 -11.42
N VAL A 89 -5.74 24.47 -12.47
CA VAL A 89 -6.33 23.12 -12.58
C VAL A 89 -5.22 22.07 -12.67
N LEU A 90 -4.18 22.33 -13.46
CA LEU A 90 -3.01 21.44 -13.56
C LEU A 90 -2.26 21.34 -12.22
N ALA A 91 -2.08 22.47 -11.53
CA ALA A 91 -1.42 22.50 -10.22
C ALA A 91 -2.20 21.71 -9.16
N GLU A 92 -3.52 21.88 -9.09
CA GLU A 92 -4.38 21.12 -8.18
C GLU A 92 -4.33 19.62 -8.47
N TRP A 93 -4.38 19.22 -9.75
CA TRP A 93 -4.28 17.81 -10.12
C TRP A 93 -2.93 17.19 -9.74
N ASN A 94 -1.82 17.92 -9.94
CA ASN A 94 -0.48 17.43 -9.56
C ASN A 94 -0.37 17.18 -8.05
N VAL A 95 -0.96 18.04 -7.21
CA VAL A 95 -0.98 17.83 -5.75
C VAL A 95 -1.72 16.53 -5.39
N ILE A 96 -2.83 16.25 -6.08
CA ILE A 96 -3.58 14.99 -5.89
C ILE A 96 -2.74 13.80 -6.37
N TYR A 97 -2.16 13.90 -7.57
CA TYR A 97 -1.36 12.85 -8.17
C TYR A 97 -0.13 12.49 -7.32
N ASP A 98 0.57 13.49 -6.77
CA ASP A 98 1.70 13.30 -5.87
C ASP A 98 1.27 12.58 -4.58
N ALA A 99 0.13 12.95 -4.00
CA ALA A 99 -0.41 12.24 -2.84
C ALA A 99 -0.71 10.77 -3.15
N TYR A 100 -1.26 10.47 -4.33
CA TYR A 100 -1.49 9.09 -4.77
C TYR A 100 -0.16 8.32 -4.93
N ASN A 101 0.86 8.94 -5.52
CA ASN A 101 2.18 8.32 -5.68
C ASN A 101 2.87 8.04 -4.33
N GLU A 102 2.78 8.98 -3.38
CA GLU A 102 3.35 8.79 -2.04
C GLU A 102 2.73 7.58 -1.34
N VAL A 103 1.41 7.43 -1.41
CA VAL A 103 0.70 6.29 -0.81
C VAL A 103 0.98 5.00 -1.57
N ALA A 104 1.07 5.04 -2.90
CA ALA A 104 1.49 3.88 -3.69
C ALA A 104 2.87 3.39 -3.25
N CYS A 105 3.85 4.30 -3.06
CA CYS A 105 5.17 3.95 -2.57
C CYS A 105 5.15 3.35 -1.15
N LEU A 106 4.25 3.80 -0.26
CA LEU A 106 4.10 3.23 1.08
C LEU A 106 3.58 1.79 1.00
N ILE A 107 2.55 1.56 0.19
CA ILE A 107 1.96 0.24 -0.03
C ILE A 107 3.00 -0.70 -0.66
N PHE A 108 3.64 -0.28 -1.75
CA PHE A 108 4.70 -1.04 -2.40
C PHE A 108 5.89 -1.32 -1.46
N GLY A 109 6.29 -0.38 -0.62
CA GLY A 109 7.39 -0.60 0.34
C GLY A 109 7.18 -1.83 1.23
N SER A 110 5.91 -2.09 1.58
CA SER A 110 5.52 -3.21 2.44
C SER A 110 5.25 -4.51 1.70
N MET A 111 4.98 -4.49 0.40
CA MET A 111 4.68 -5.71 -0.36
C MET A 111 5.92 -6.58 -0.62
N THR A 112 5.68 -7.85 -0.92
CA THR A 112 6.67 -8.76 -1.51
C THR A 112 6.74 -8.55 -3.04
N PRO A 113 7.86 -8.91 -3.71
CA PRO A 113 7.99 -8.77 -5.15
C PRO A 113 6.91 -9.50 -5.97
N GLU A 114 6.41 -10.62 -5.46
CA GLU A 114 5.36 -11.43 -6.11
C GLU A 114 4.02 -10.68 -6.13
N LEU A 115 3.74 -9.91 -5.08
CA LEU A 115 2.58 -9.01 -5.02
C LEU A 115 2.78 -7.76 -5.88
N HIS A 116 4.01 -7.24 -6.01
CA HIS A 116 4.30 -6.05 -6.83
C HIS A 116 3.85 -6.21 -8.28
N MET A 117 4.13 -7.36 -8.91
CA MET A 117 3.77 -7.60 -10.31
C MET A 117 2.26 -7.50 -10.57
N GLN A 118 1.43 -7.75 -9.56
CA GLN A 118 -0.03 -7.66 -9.71
C GLN A 118 -0.54 -6.22 -9.70
N PHE A 119 0.28 -5.25 -9.26
CA PHE A 119 -0.14 -3.89 -8.99
C PHE A 119 0.64 -2.82 -9.76
N GLU A 120 1.50 -3.21 -10.71
CA GLU A 120 2.44 -2.32 -11.42
C GLU A 120 1.79 -1.08 -12.06
N ASN A 121 0.50 -1.16 -12.41
CA ASN A 121 -0.28 -0.04 -12.97
C ASN A 121 -1.57 0.28 -12.18
N SER A 122 -1.64 -0.14 -10.92
CA SER A 122 -2.83 0.08 -10.07
C SER A 122 -2.73 1.40 -9.31
N SER A 123 -3.88 2.02 -9.02
CA SER A 123 -3.92 3.11 -8.04
C SER A 123 -3.92 2.55 -6.60
N PRO A 124 -3.49 3.32 -5.59
CA PRO A 124 -3.63 2.94 -4.18
C PRO A 124 -5.04 2.47 -3.80
N TYR A 125 -6.06 3.13 -4.32
CA TYR A 125 -7.46 2.74 -4.15
C TYR A 125 -7.72 1.31 -4.66
N ASP A 126 -7.27 0.99 -5.88
CA ASP A 126 -7.42 -0.34 -6.47
C ASP A 126 -6.58 -1.39 -5.72
N MET A 127 -5.35 -1.05 -5.34
CA MET A 127 -4.48 -1.92 -4.55
C MET A 127 -5.15 -2.32 -3.24
N ILE A 128 -5.64 -1.35 -2.45
CA ILE A 128 -6.31 -1.63 -1.18
C ILE A 128 -7.56 -2.47 -1.37
N LYS A 129 -8.34 -2.22 -2.43
CA LYS A 129 -9.54 -3.00 -2.74
C LYS A 129 -9.20 -4.47 -3.03
N VAL A 130 -8.17 -4.71 -3.83
CA VAL A 130 -7.72 -6.08 -4.16
C VAL A 130 -7.12 -6.77 -2.93
N LEU A 131 -6.26 -6.09 -2.16
CA LEU A 131 -5.67 -6.64 -0.94
C LEU A 131 -6.73 -7.06 0.08
N LYS A 132 -7.72 -6.19 0.34
CA LYS A 132 -8.87 -6.55 1.19
C LYS A 132 -9.55 -7.81 0.69
N SER A 133 -9.85 -7.88 -0.61
CA SER A 133 -10.49 -9.06 -1.19
C SER A 133 -9.61 -10.32 -1.10
N MET A 134 -8.30 -10.22 -1.24
CA MET A 134 -7.40 -11.38 -1.18
C MET A 134 -7.38 -11.96 0.22
N PHE A 135 -7.14 -11.13 1.23
CA PHE A 135 -6.97 -11.60 2.61
C PHE A 135 -8.30 -11.93 3.31
N GLU A 136 -9.41 -11.29 2.95
CA GLU A 136 -10.73 -11.71 3.45
C GLU A 136 -11.17 -13.07 2.91
N LYS A 137 -10.89 -13.36 1.62
CA LYS A 137 -11.22 -14.66 1.01
C LYS A 137 -10.36 -15.78 1.59
N GLN A 138 -9.06 -15.55 1.74
CA GLN A 138 -8.14 -16.57 2.21
C GLN A 138 -8.41 -16.94 3.68
N ALA A 139 -8.68 -15.97 4.56
CA ALA A 139 -9.16 -16.24 5.92
C ALA A 139 -10.48 -17.04 5.96
N GLY A 140 -11.34 -16.90 4.95
CA GLY A 140 -12.54 -17.72 4.78
C GLY A 140 -12.24 -19.16 4.41
N VAL A 141 -11.30 -19.38 3.49
CA VAL A 141 -10.83 -20.71 3.06
C VAL A 141 -10.17 -21.45 4.22
N GLU A 142 -9.24 -20.81 4.94
CA GLU A 142 -8.55 -21.44 6.08
C GLU A 142 -9.51 -21.88 7.19
N ARG A 143 -10.51 -21.05 7.49
CA ARG A 143 -11.55 -21.42 8.47
C ARG A 143 -12.37 -22.62 8.01
N PHE A 144 -12.71 -22.66 6.72
CA PHE A 144 -13.46 -23.79 6.18
C PHE A 144 -12.64 -25.08 6.24
N ASP A 145 -11.38 -25.03 5.83
CA ASP A 145 -10.46 -26.19 5.88
C ASP A 145 -10.26 -26.69 7.31
N LEU A 146 -10.04 -25.78 8.27
CA LEU A 146 -9.93 -26.13 9.69
C LEU A 146 -11.20 -26.83 10.20
N ILE A 147 -12.38 -26.33 9.83
CA ILE A 147 -13.66 -26.95 10.20
C ILE A 147 -13.77 -28.35 9.58
N GLN A 148 -13.41 -28.54 8.30
CA GLN A 148 -13.41 -29.85 7.66
C GLN A 148 -12.44 -30.83 8.35
N THR A 149 -11.23 -30.39 8.68
CA THR A 149 -10.26 -31.20 9.43
C THR A 149 -10.79 -31.59 10.80
N LEU A 150 -11.39 -30.66 11.55
CA LEU A 150 -12.01 -30.96 12.84
C LEU A 150 -13.15 -31.98 12.72
N TYR A 151 -13.98 -31.85 11.69
CA TYR A 151 -15.04 -32.83 11.40
C TYR A 151 -14.49 -34.20 11.02
N ALA A 152 -13.38 -34.27 10.30
CA ALA A 152 -12.72 -35.53 9.96
C ALA A 152 -12.14 -36.21 11.20
N CYS A 153 -11.45 -35.47 12.07
CA CYS A 153 -10.90 -36.00 13.34
C CYS A 153 -12.00 -36.59 14.24
N LYS A 154 -13.14 -35.90 14.38
CA LYS A 154 -14.28 -36.40 15.17
C LYS A 154 -14.88 -37.71 14.62
N GLN A 155 -14.77 -37.97 13.33
CA GLN A 155 -15.28 -39.20 12.72
C GLN A 155 -14.33 -40.39 12.91
N GLU A 156 -13.03 -40.14 13.17
CA GLU A 156 -12.06 -41.20 13.45
C GLU A 156 -12.09 -41.66 14.91
N GLU A 157 -12.42 -40.79 15.87
CA GLU A 157 -12.62 -41.14 17.29
C GLU A 157 -13.87 -42.02 17.55
N GLY A 158 -14.77 -42.13 16.57
CA GLY A 158 -16.00 -42.93 16.66
C GLY A 158 -15.92 -44.34 16.10
N LYS A 159 -14.76 -44.78 15.59
CA LYS A 159 -14.59 -46.18 15.17
C LYS A 159 -14.48 -47.04 16.43
N PRO A 160 -15.39 -48.00 16.66
CA PRO A 160 -15.17 -48.96 17.73
C PRO A 160 -13.85 -49.65 17.41
N GLU A 161 -12.88 -49.55 18.31
CA GLU A 161 -11.79 -50.50 18.39
C GLU A 161 -12.47 -51.86 18.56
N HIS A 162 -12.75 -52.50 17.42
CA HIS A 162 -13.30 -53.83 17.38
C HIS A 162 -12.16 -54.69 17.89
N MET A 163 -12.19 -54.89 19.21
CA MET A 163 -11.30 -55.78 19.93
C MET A 163 -11.31 -57.10 19.19
N PHE A 164 -10.20 -57.41 18.51
CA PHE A 164 -9.93 -58.73 17.98
C PHE A 164 -9.61 -59.63 19.19
N TYR A 165 -10.66 -60.07 19.87
CA TYR A 165 -10.63 -61.28 20.69
C TYR A 165 -11.30 -62.41 19.92
N ARG A 166 -10.55 -63.05 19.01
CA ARG A 166 -10.59 -64.51 18.78
C ARG A 166 -9.55 -64.98 17.78
#